data_AF-A0A3C1FJC7-F1
#
_entry.id   AF-A0A3C1FJC7-F1
#
_cell.length_a   1.000
_cell.length_b   1.000
_cell.length_c   1.000
_cell.angle_alpha   90.00
_cell.angle_beta   90.00
_cell.angle_gamma   90.00
#
_symmetry.space_group_name_H-M   'P 1'
#
loop_
_entity.id
_entity.type
_entity.pdbx_description
1 polymer ?
#
loop_
_entity_poly.entity_id
_entity_poly.type
_entity_poly.pdbx_seq_one_letter_code
_entity_poly.pdbx_strand_id
1 'polypeptide(L)'
;ATGAGPWGILFVLMAVVFLLGFFFDWIEITLIILPVFAPIIAELDFSAHVGAQALIVPWFAILIAVNLQTSFLTPPFGFALFYLKGVA
;
A
#
# COMPACT_ATOMS: atom_id res chain seq x y z
N ALA A 1 21.68 -6.44 -2.51
CA ALA A 1 21.25 -5.37 -1.59
C ALA A 1 20.75 -4.21 -2.42
N THR A 2 19.44 -4.04 -2.56
CA THR A 2 18.92 -2.76 -3.08
C THR A 2 19.34 -1.71 -2.06
N GLY A 3 20.25 -0.79 -2.42
CA GLY A 3 20.81 0.24 -1.53
C GLY A 3 19.78 1.28 -1.02
N ALA A 4 18.50 0.99 -1.19
CA ALA A 4 17.38 1.67 -0.55
C ALA A 4 17.28 1.12 0.88
N GLY A 5 17.67 1.90 1.88
CA GLY A 5 17.46 1.54 3.29
C GLY A 5 15.97 1.32 3.62
N PRO A 6 15.61 1.06 4.90
CA PRO A 6 14.23 0.76 5.31
C PRO A 6 13.18 1.73 4.75
N TRP A 7 13.52 3.02 4.74
CA TRP A 7 12.69 4.08 4.17
C TRP A 7 12.46 3.99 2.66
N GLY A 8 13.48 3.57 1.89
CA GLY A 8 13.33 3.45 0.45
C GLY A 8 12.43 2.27 0.06
N ILE A 9 12.49 1.17 0.81
CA ILE A 9 11.55 0.04 0.66
C ILE A 9 10.12 0.50 0.97
N LEU A 10 9.93 1.26 2.04
CA LEU A 10 8.63 1.82 2.41
C LEU A 10 8.06 2.72 1.29
N PHE A 11 8.86 3.64 0.74
CA PHE A 11 8.42 4.53 -0.33
C PHE A 11 8.06 3.78 -1.61
N VAL A 12 8.87 2.80 -2.02
CA VAL A 12 8.57 1.97 -3.20
C VAL A 12 7.25 1.22 -2.99
N LEU A 13 7.05 0.66 -1.79
CA LEU A 13 5.83 -0.06 -1.50
C LEU A 13 4.61 0.87 -1.45
N MET A 14 4.72 2.08 -0.88
CA MET A 14 3.66 3.07 -0.93
C MET A 14 3.31 3.45 -2.39
N ALA A 15 4.31 3.62 -3.26
CA ALA A 15 4.06 3.90 -4.67
C ALA A 15 3.39 2.72 -5.40
N VAL A 16 3.80 1.48 -5.13
CA VAL A 16 3.19 0.27 -5.71
C VAL A 16 1.74 0.11 -5.25
N VAL A 17 1.47 0.24 -3.96
CA VAL A 17 0.10 0.18 -3.41
C VAL A 17 -0.77 1.30 -3.99
N PHE A 18 -0.22 2.49 -4.15
CA PHE A 18 -0.93 3.62 -4.74
C PHE A 18 -1.30 3.37 -6.21
N LEU A 19 -0.42 2.76 -7.00
CA LEU A 19 -0.71 2.41 -8.40
C LEU A 19 -1.67 1.22 -8.54
N LEU A 20 -1.57 0.23 -7.64
CA LEU A 20 -2.49 -0.92 -7.61
C LEU A 20 -3.91 -0.51 -7.23
N GLY A 21 -4.06 0.49 -6.35
CA GLY A 21 -5.36 1.06 -5.94
C GLY A 21 -6.18 1.69 -7.07
N PHE A 22 -5.58 1.92 -8.25
CA PHE A 22 -6.33 2.39 -9.42
C PHE A 22 -7.14 1.29 -10.11
N PHE A 23 -6.74 0.02 -9.96
CA PHE A 23 -7.32 -1.12 -10.68
C PHE A 23 -8.05 -2.10 -9.77
N PHE A 24 -7.54 -2.34 -8.55
CA PHE A 24 -8.06 -3.32 -7.60
C PHE A 24 -8.77 -2.64 -6.42
N ASP A 25 -9.74 -3.33 -5.82
CA ASP A 25 -10.45 -2.81 -4.64
C ASP A 25 -9.59 -2.91 -3.36
N TRP A 26 -9.90 -2.10 -2.34
CA TRP A 26 -9.13 -2.05 -1.09
C TRP A 26 -9.13 -3.39 -0.36
N ILE A 27 -10.22 -4.17 -0.44
CA ILE A 27 -10.30 -5.50 0.17
C ILE A 27 -9.31 -6.44 -0.52
N GLU A 28 -9.27 -6.46 -1.86
CA GLU A 28 -8.36 -7.32 -2.62
C GLU A 28 -6.90 -6.95 -2.36
N ILE A 29 -6.58 -5.65 -2.35
CA ILE A 29 -5.23 -5.18 -2.08
C ILE A 29 -4.81 -5.52 -0.64
N THR A 30 -5.66 -5.28 0.35
CA THR A 30 -5.32 -5.58 1.75
C THR A 30 -5.12 -7.08 1.99
N LEU A 31 -5.95 -7.94 1.40
CA LEU A 31 -5.81 -9.40 1.51
C LEU A 31 -4.52 -9.95 0.87
N ILE A 32 -3.97 -9.26 -0.13
CA ILE A 32 -2.72 -9.68 -0.80
C ILE A 32 -1.51 -9.02 -0.13
N ILE A 33 -1.51 -7.70 0.01
CA ILE A 33 -0.35 -6.91 0.43
C ILE A 33 -0.04 -7.11 1.92
N LEU A 34 -1.03 -7.11 2.82
CA LEU A 34 -0.76 -7.25 4.25
C LEU A 34 -0.03 -8.56 4.59
N PRO A 35 -0.50 -9.75 4.20
CA PRO A 35 0.20 -10.99 4.58
C PRO A 35 1.56 -11.16 3.88
N VAL A 36 1.71 -10.65 2.66
CA VAL A 36 2.98 -10.75 1.92
C VAL A 36 4.04 -9.82 2.51
N PHE A 37 3.67 -8.59 2.87
CA PHE A 37 4.62 -7.57 3.31
C PHE A 37 4.72 -7.42 4.83
N ALA A 38 3.78 -7.96 5.61
CA ALA A 38 3.88 -7.98 7.08
C ALA A 38 5.19 -8.60 7.60
N PRO A 39 5.66 -9.78 7.14
CA PRO A 39 6.92 -10.34 7.63
C PRO A 39 8.12 -9.48 7.19
N ILE A 40 8.09 -8.94 5.97
CA ILE A 40 9.17 -8.09 5.42
C ILE A 40 9.32 -6.80 6.24
N ILE A 41 8.20 -6.17 6.59
CA ILE A 41 8.17 -4.94 7.39
C ILE A 41 8.52 -5.22 8.85
N ALA A 42 8.18 -6.40 9.39
CA ALA A 42 8.56 -6.80 10.72
C ALA A 42 10.08 -7.05 10.88
N GLU A 43 10.77 -7.40 9.80
CA GLU A 43 12.23 -7.53 9.74
C GLU A 43 12.96 -6.19 9.55
N LEU A 44 12.25 -5.15 9.09
CA LEU A 44 12.82 -3.83 8.93
C LEU A 44 12.89 -3.08 10.27
N ASP A 45 14.03 -2.48 10.55
CA ASP A 45 14.24 -1.72 11.79
C ASP A 45 13.64 -0.30 11.67
N PHE A 46 12.37 -0.18 12.08
CA PHE A 46 11.69 1.09 12.30
C PHE A 46 11.54 1.43 13.79
N SER A 47 12.20 0.69 14.69
CA SER A 47 12.04 0.88 16.14
C SER A 47 12.48 2.27 16.61
N ALA A 48 13.42 2.91 15.90
CA ALA A 48 13.82 4.29 16.17
C ALA A 48 12.71 5.34 15.94
N HIS A 49 11.71 5.03 15.11
CA HIS A 49 10.61 5.95 14.77
C HIS A 49 9.29 5.61 15.46
N VAL A 50 8.98 4.31 15.57
CA VAL A 50 7.71 3.82 16.13
C VAL A 50 7.85 3.45 17.63
N GLY A 51 9.09 3.32 18.13
CA GLY A 51 9.41 3.07 19.53
C GLY A 51 9.37 1.59 19.94
N ALA A 52 8.42 0.80 19.43
CA ALA A 52 8.31 -0.63 19.74
C ALA A 52 8.08 -1.48 18.48
N GLN A 53 8.83 -2.59 18.37
CA GLN A 53 8.76 -3.51 17.22
C GLN A 53 7.33 -4.07 16.98
N ALA A 54 6.58 -4.31 18.05
CA ALA A 54 5.20 -4.80 17.98
C ALA A 54 4.23 -3.81 17.32
N LEU A 55 4.56 -2.52 17.30
CA LEU A 55 3.73 -1.47 16.72
C LEU A 55 4.03 -1.21 15.24
N ILE A 56 5.12 -1.78 14.69
CA ILE A 56 5.52 -1.57 13.30
C ILE A 56 4.47 -2.11 12.33
N VAL A 57 3.93 -3.31 12.59
CA VAL A 57 2.93 -3.93 11.71
C VAL A 57 1.58 -3.18 11.74
N PRO A 58 1.01 -2.82 12.90
CA PRO A 58 -0.18 -1.97 12.95
C PRO A 58 0.03 -0.58 12.34
N TRP A 59 1.17 0.06 12.59
CA TRP A 59 1.52 1.36 12.00
C TRP A 59 1.57 1.28 10.47
N PHE A 60 2.19 0.22 9.95
CA PHE A 60 2.26 -0.04 8.52
C PHE A 60 0.87 -0.25 7.90
N ALA A 61 -0.01 -0.99 8.56
CA ALA A 61 -1.38 -1.18 8.11
C ALA A 61 -2.14 0.15 8.01
N ILE A 62 -1.95 1.07 8.98
CA ILE A 62 -2.54 2.41 8.95
C ILE A 62 -1.98 3.24 7.79
N LEU A 63 -0.67 3.18 7.53
CA LEU A 63 -0.07 3.88 6.38
C LEU A 63 -0.65 3.39 5.05
N ILE A 64 -0.80 2.07 4.88
CA ILE A 64 -1.46 1.49 3.70
C ILE A 64 -2.91 1.99 3.62
N ALA A 65 -3.66 1.98 4.71
CA ALA A 65 -5.05 2.41 4.72
C ALA A 65 -5.21 3.87 4.26
N VAL A 66 -4.35 4.77 4.75
CA VAL A 66 -4.34 6.18 4.34
C VAL A 66 -3.94 6.32 2.87
N ASN A 67 -2.92 5.58 2.42
CA ASN A 67 -2.46 5.60 1.02
C ASN A 67 -3.49 5.03 0.03
N LEU A 68 -4.29 4.05 0.46
CA LEU A 68 -5.40 3.54 -0.34
C LEU A 68 -6.54 4.55 -0.46
N GLN A 69 -6.84 5.31 0.60
CA GLN A 69 -7.84 6.37 0.53
C GLN A 69 -7.46 7.48 -0.46
N THR A 70 -6.17 7.85 -0.54
CA THR A 70 -5.68 8.85 -1.50
C THR A 70 -5.61 8.30 -2.93
N SER A 71 -5.26 7.03 -3.09
CA SER A 71 -5.26 6.34 -4.40
C SER A 71 -6.64 6.35 -5.05
N PHE A 72 -7.72 6.15 -4.28
CA PHE A 72 -9.08 6.21 -4.82
C PHE A 72 -9.54 7.59 -5.27
N LEU A 73 -8.93 8.67 -4.76
CA LEU A 73 -9.30 10.03 -5.14
C LEU A 73 -8.64 10.49 -6.45
N THR A 74 -7.64 9.77 -6.97
CA THR A 74 -6.81 10.23 -8.10
C THR A 74 -6.79 9.19 -9.22
N PRO A 75 -7.09 9.60 -10.46
CA PRO A 75 -8.36 9.27 -11.07
C PRO A 75 -8.68 7.74 -11.07
N PRO A 76 -9.75 7.30 -10.38
CA PRO A 76 -10.22 5.91 -10.38
C PRO A 76 -10.88 5.57 -11.72
N PHE A 77 -10.11 4.98 -12.65
CA PHE A 77 -10.57 4.67 -14.01
C PHE A 77 -11.24 3.29 -14.14
N GLY A 78 -11.19 2.43 -13.11
CA GLY A 78 -11.78 1.09 -13.17
C GLY A 78 -13.29 1.09 -13.48
N PHE A 79 -14.10 1.85 -12.74
CA PHE A 79 -15.54 1.97 -13.01
C PHE A 79 -15.86 2.82 -14.25
N ALA A 80 -15.05 3.84 -14.55
CA ALA A 80 -15.26 4.71 -15.72
C ALA A 80 -14.97 3.98 -17.05
N LEU A 81 -13.98 3.10 -17.09
CA LEU A 81 -13.64 2.29 -18.28
C LEU A 81 -14.72 1.24 -18.59
N PHE A 82 -15.37 0.67 -17.57
CA PHE A 82 -16.55 -0.19 -17.77
C PHE A 82 -17.81 0.61 -18.16
N TYR A 83 -17.94 1.87 -17.76
CA TYR A 83 -19.03 2.76 -18.19
C TYR A 83 -18.91 3.17 -19.67
N LEU A 84 -17.70 3.40 -20.18
CA LEU A 84 -17.46 3.76 -21.59
C LEU A 84 -17.73 2.61 -22.57
N LYS A 85 -17.64 1.33 -22.14
CA LYS A 85 -18.05 0.18 -22.97
C LYS A 85 -19.56 -0.06 -23.00
N GLY A 86 -20.33 0.59 -22.10
CA GLY A 86 -21.79 0.49 -22.07
C GLY A 86 -22.51 1.58 -22.88
N VAL A 87 -21.78 2.63 -23.29
CA VAL A 87 -22.34 3.81 -23.99
C VAL A 87 -21.84 3.92 -25.44
N ALA A 88 -20.79 3.18 -25.81
CA ALA A 88 -20.28 3.09 -27.19
C ALA A 88 -20.87 1.88 -27.95
#